data_AF-A0A7Y5XVY9-F1
#
_entry.id   AF-A0A7Y5XVY9-F1
#
_cell.length_a   1.000
_cell.length_b   1.000
_cell.length_c   1.000
_cell.angle_alpha   90.00
_cell.angle_beta   90.00
_cell.angle_gamma   90.00
#
_symmetry.space_group_name_H-M   'P 1'
#
loop_
_entity.id
_entity.type
_entity.pdbx_description
1 polymer ?
#
loop_
_entity_poly.entity_id
_entity_poly.type
_entity_poly.pdbx_seq_one_letter_code
_entity_poly.pdbx_strand_id
1 'polypeptide(L)'
;MIAFSFIFATRPQSRFNARFLPFESGVSVGPPKQQRFTVSFYMTAMLFILFDIEIVFLYPLAIVLERLGWFGLTEFLVFVAILAVAYVYIWRKGALEWR
;
A
#
# COMPACT_ATOMS: atom_id res chain seq x y z
N MET A 1 -17.25 10.69 -20.26
CA MET A 1 -18.32 10.26 -19.33
C MET A 1 -18.42 11.13 -18.08
N ILE A 2 -17.32 11.50 -17.41
CA ILE A 2 -17.34 12.39 -16.23
C ILE A 2 -17.87 13.80 -16.56
N ALA A 3 -17.42 14.40 -17.69
CA ALA A 3 -17.89 15.73 -18.11
C ALA A 3 -19.41 15.79 -18.37
N PHE A 4 -19.97 14.75 -19.00
CA PHE A 4 -21.40 14.64 -19.24
C PHE A 4 -22.21 14.56 -17.93
N SER A 5 -21.67 13.88 -16.92
CA SER A 5 -22.27 13.78 -15.60
C SER A 5 -22.30 15.11 -14.83
N PHE A 6 -21.36 16.03 -15.10
CA PHE A 6 -21.39 17.37 -14.49
C PHE A 6 -22.36 18.31 -15.21
N ILE A 7 -22.43 18.23 -16.55
CA ILE A 7 -23.27 19.11 -17.39
C ILE A 7 -24.76 18.74 -17.29
N PHE A 8 -25.08 17.45 -17.24
CA PHE A 8 -26.46 16.95 -17.25
C PHE A 8 -26.99 16.58 -15.85
N ALA A 9 -26.25 16.90 -14.77
CA ALA A 9 -26.71 16.66 -13.40
C ALA A 9 -27.89 17.57 -13.05
N THR A 10 -29.10 17.11 -13.31
CA THR A 10 -30.37 17.73 -12.88
C THR A 10 -30.72 17.45 -11.41
N ARG A 11 -29.74 17.02 -10.60
CA ARG A 11 -29.98 16.69 -9.19
C ARG A 11 -30.40 17.96 -8.44
N PRO A 12 -31.55 17.97 -7.74
CA PRO A 12 -31.97 19.11 -6.94
C PRO A 12 -30.89 19.41 -5.89
N GLN A 13 -30.25 20.58 -6.00
CA GLN A 13 -29.34 21.10 -5.00
C GLN A 13 -30.15 21.54 -3.78
N SER A 14 -30.53 20.59 -2.95
CA SER A 14 -30.99 20.91 -1.59
C SER A 14 -29.82 21.56 -0.84
N ARG A 15 -29.98 22.82 -0.43
CA ARG A 15 -29.00 23.60 0.36
C ARG A 15 -29.01 23.17 1.83
N PHE A 16 -28.99 21.87 2.08
CA PHE A 16 -29.01 21.34 3.42
C PHE A 16 -27.57 21.22 3.94
N ASN A 17 -27.22 22.03 4.95
CA ASN A 17 -25.88 22.06 5.52
C ASN A 17 -25.40 20.68 6.01
N ALA A 18 -26.31 19.79 6.38
CA ALA A 18 -25.97 18.43 6.83
C ALA A 18 -25.32 17.55 5.74
N ARG A 19 -25.44 17.88 4.45
CA ARG A 19 -24.79 17.11 3.37
C ARG A 19 -23.27 17.24 3.37
N PHE A 20 -22.74 18.34 3.92
CA PHE A 20 -21.31 18.61 4.00
C PHE A 20 -20.72 18.24 5.37
N LEU A 21 -21.55 17.80 6.31
CA LEU A 21 -21.10 17.36 7.62
C LEU A 21 -20.67 15.89 7.56
N PRO A 22 -19.55 15.52 8.21
CA PRO A 22 -19.21 14.13 8.45
C PRO A 22 -20.35 13.39 9.15
N PHE A 23 -20.54 12.11 8.81
CA PHE A 23 -21.55 11.28 9.43
C PHE A 23 -21.11 10.88 10.85
N GLU A 24 -21.80 11.40 11.87
CA GLU A 24 -21.57 11.08 13.29
C GLU A 24 -22.88 10.63 13.97
N SER A 25 -23.77 9.94 13.24
CA SER A 25 -25.06 9.44 13.77
C SER A 25 -25.94 10.49 14.49
N GLY A 26 -25.76 11.79 14.17
CA GLY A 26 -26.53 12.90 14.76
C GLY A 26 -25.89 13.57 15.98
N VAL A 27 -24.72 13.11 16.44
CA VAL A 27 -23.95 13.71 17.54
C VAL A 27 -22.65 14.28 17.01
N SER A 28 -22.70 15.45 16.37
CA SER A 28 -21.48 16.08 15.85
C SER A 28 -20.63 16.64 16.99
N VAL A 29 -19.53 15.97 17.35
CA VAL A 29 -18.59 16.38 18.40
C VAL A 29 -17.42 17.17 17.81
N GLY A 30 -17.73 18.34 17.25
CA GLY A 30 -16.71 19.33 16.86
C GLY A 30 -15.65 18.79 15.88
N PRO A 31 -14.49 19.45 15.76
CA PRO A 31 -13.40 18.97 14.92
C PRO A 31 -12.83 17.64 15.45
N PRO A 32 -12.52 16.68 14.57
CA PRO A 32 -12.04 15.36 14.98
C PRO A 32 -10.76 15.49 15.80
N LYS A 33 -10.72 14.80 16.93
CA LYS A 33 -9.51 14.72 17.76
C LYS A 33 -8.42 14.00 16.95
N GLN A 34 -7.20 14.54 16.95
CA GLN A 34 -6.06 13.87 16.32
C GLN A 34 -5.83 12.51 16.99
N GLN A 35 -6.22 11.44 16.29
CA GLN A 35 -6.03 10.08 16.76
C GLN A 35 -4.70 9.54 16.23
N ARG A 36 -3.93 8.91 17.11
CA ARG A 36 -2.72 8.20 16.71
C ARG A 36 -3.14 6.87 16.10
N PHE A 37 -2.73 6.63 14.86
CA PHE A 37 -2.87 5.32 14.23
C PHE A 37 -1.88 4.33 14.83
N THR A 38 -2.20 3.05 14.77
CA THR A 38 -1.31 1.97 15.24
C THR A 38 -0.06 1.89 14.36
N VAL A 39 1.09 1.54 14.96
CA VAL A 39 2.40 1.48 14.26
C VAL A 39 2.40 0.39 13.16
N SER A 40 1.49 -0.58 13.24
CA SER A 40 1.36 -1.68 12.28
C SER A 40 1.17 -1.21 10.82
N PHE A 41 0.49 -0.07 10.61
CA PHE A 41 0.35 0.51 9.27
C PHE A 41 1.69 0.98 8.69
N TYR A 42 2.54 1.56 9.55
CA TYR A 42 3.88 2.00 9.14
C TYR A 42 4.79 0.82 8.83
N MET A 43 4.79 -0.23 9.67
CA MET A 43 5.58 -1.44 9.42
C MET A 43 5.16 -2.15 8.13
N THR A 44 3.85 -2.23 7.86
CA THR A 44 3.35 -2.81 6.61
C THR A 44 3.77 -1.97 5.40
N ALA A 45 3.64 -0.65 5.46
CA ALA A 45 4.05 0.24 4.37
C ALA A 45 5.55 0.18 4.10
N MET A 46 6.38 0.15 5.15
CA MET A 46 7.82 0.05 5.00
C MET A 46 8.26 -1.28 4.41
N LEU A 47 7.62 -2.39 4.80
CA LEU A 47 7.88 -3.71 4.20
C LEU A 47 7.46 -3.74 2.72
N PHE A 48 6.33 -3.13 2.38
CA PHE A 48 5.88 -3.02 1.00
C PHE A 48 6.88 -2.25 0.13
N ILE A 49 7.38 -1.10 0.59
CA ILE A 49 8.39 -0.32 -0.13
C ILE A 49 9.67 -1.13 -0.34
N LEU A 50 10.11 -1.84 0.70
CA LEU A 50 11.32 -2.65 0.64
C LEU A 50 11.17 -3.78 -0.38
N PHE A 51 10.05 -4.50 -0.37
CA PHE A 51 9.75 -5.56 -1.33
C PHE A 51 9.57 -5.05 -2.77
N ASP A 52 8.96 -3.88 -2.95
CA ASP A 52 8.80 -3.26 -4.26
C ASP A 52 10.17 -2.91 -4.89
N ILE A 53 11.07 -2.33 -4.09
CA ILE A 53 12.45 -2.06 -4.51
C ILE A 53 13.18 -3.34 -4.91
N GLU A 54 12.98 -4.44 -4.18
CA GLU A 54 13.58 -5.74 -4.53
C GLU A 54 13.10 -6.26 -5.88
N ILE A 55 11.81 -6.10 -6.20
CA ILE A 55 11.27 -6.46 -7.52
C ILE A 55 11.85 -5.57 -8.61
N VAL A 56 12.05 -4.27 -8.35
CA VAL A 56 12.72 -3.35 -9.28
C VAL A 56 14.12 -3.87 -9.65
N PHE A 57 14.86 -4.45 -8.70
CA PHE A 57 16.15 -5.07 -8.98
C PHE A 57 16.05 -6.41 -9.73
N LEU A 58 14.97 -7.15 -9.57
CA LEU A 58 14.74 -8.40 -10.30
C LEU A 58 14.40 -8.18 -11.78
N TYR A 59 13.81 -7.04 -12.16
CA TYR A 59 13.40 -6.79 -13.56
C TYR A 59 14.55 -6.85 -14.56
N PRO A 60 15.69 -6.13 -14.38
CA PRO A 60 16.81 -6.23 -15.30
C PRO A 60 17.36 -7.65 -15.40
N LEU A 61 17.50 -8.33 -14.26
CA LEU A 61 18.00 -9.70 -14.20
C LEU A 61 17.08 -10.64 -14.99
N ALA A 62 15.75 -10.50 -14.87
CA ALA A 62 14.77 -11.27 -15.62
C ALA A 62 14.88 -11.05 -17.14
N ILE A 63 15.18 -9.82 -17.58
CA ILE A 63 15.34 -9.49 -19.00
C ILE A 63 16.63 -10.10 -19.57
N VAL A 64 17.73 -10.12 -18.80
CA VAL A 64 19.02 -10.64 -19.28
C VAL A 64 19.25 -12.12 -18.96
N LEU A 65 18.32 -12.79 -18.27
CA LEU A 65 18.47 -14.15 -17.76
C LEU A 65 18.85 -15.15 -18.86
N GLU A 66 18.23 -15.04 -20.04
CA GLU A 66 18.52 -15.91 -21.18
C GLU A 66 19.98 -15.80 -21.67
N ARG A 67 20.60 -14.61 -21.54
CA ARG A 67 22.00 -14.40 -21.94
C ARG A 67 22.99 -14.89 -20.90
N LEU A 68 22.62 -14.82 -19.62
CA LEU A 68 23.48 -15.22 -18.50
C LEU A 68 23.42 -16.74 -18.21
N GLY A 69 22.34 -17.42 -18.61
CA GLY A 69 22.18 -18.86 -18.42
C GLY A 69 22.31 -19.29 -16.95
N TRP A 70 23.15 -20.30 -16.69
CA TRP A 70 23.37 -20.86 -15.34
C TRP A 70 23.90 -19.85 -14.31
N PHE A 71 24.69 -18.87 -14.76
CA PHE A 71 25.20 -17.83 -13.88
C PHE A 71 24.05 -16.94 -13.37
N GLY A 72 23.19 -16.49 -14.28
CA GLY A 72 22.02 -15.67 -13.94
C GLY A 72 21.01 -16.41 -13.06
N LEU A 73 20.85 -17.73 -13.27
CA LEU A 73 20.01 -18.56 -12.42
C LEU A 73 20.56 -18.69 -10.99
N THR A 74 21.88 -18.79 -10.85
CA THR A 74 22.53 -18.85 -9.52
C THR A 74 22.41 -17.51 -8.80
N GLU A 75 22.67 -16.39 -9.48
CA GLU A 75 22.47 -15.06 -8.90
C GLU A 75 21.02 -14.83 -8.49
N PHE A 76 20.04 -15.24 -9.31
CA PHE A 76 18.63 -15.18 -8.98
C PHE A 76 18.30 -15.96 -7.71
N LEU A 77 18.77 -17.21 -7.60
CA LEU A 77 18.54 -18.05 -6.42
C LEU A 77 19.16 -17.44 -5.16
N VAL A 78 20.39 -16.95 -5.25
CA VAL A 78 21.08 -16.30 -4.12
C VAL A 78 20.32 -15.04 -3.69
N PHE A 79 19.89 -14.21 -4.64
CA PHE A 79 19.12 -13.01 -4.35
C PHE A 79 17.82 -13.35 -3.63
N VAL A 80 17.01 -14.26 -4.17
CA VAL A 80 15.76 -14.70 -3.56
C VAL A 80 15.97 -15.33 -2.18
N ALA A 81 17.06 -16.09 -1.99
CA ALA A 81 17.38 -16.67 -0.69
C ALA A 81 17.67 -15.59 0.38
N ILE A 82 18.39 -14.52 0.01
CA ILE A 82 18.64 -13.39 0.91
C ILE A 82 17.32 -12.69 1.29
N LEU A 83 16.42 -12.48 0.32
CA LEU A 83 15.08 -11.90 0.58
C LEU A 83 14.27 -12.77 1.53
N ALA A 84 14.26 -14.09 1.29
CA ALA A 84 13.55 -15.03 2.13
C ALA A 84 14.06 -14.99 3.58
N VAL A 85 15.37 -14.87 3.80
CA VAL A 85 15.96 -14.73 5.14
C VAL A 85 15.50 -13.43 5.82
N ALA A 86 15.53 -12.30 5.11
CA ALA A 86 15.07 -11.01 5.64
C ALA A 86 13.58 -11.05 6.00
N TYR A 87 12.75 -11.62 5.13
CA TYR A 87 11.32 -11.77 5.35
C TYR A 87 11.01 -12.67 6.56
N VAL A 88 11.65 -13.84 6.65
CA VAL A 88 11.48 -14.76 7.79
C VAL A 88 11.91 -14.09 9.10
N TYR A 89 12.99 -13.32 9.10
CA TYR A 89 13.43 -12.57 10.29
C TYR A 89 12.36 -11.57 10.76
N ILE A 90 11.80 -10.79 9.84
CA ILE A 90 10.78 -9.78 10.14
C ILE A 90 9.49 -10.44 10.64
N TRP A 91 9.09 -11.55 10.03
CA TRP A 91 7.94 -12.35 10.49
C TRP A 91 8.17 -12.84 11.91
N ARG A 92 9.31 -13.46 12.21
CA ARG A 92 9.62 -13.95 13.56
C ARG A 92 9.64 -12.83 14.61
N LYS A 93 9.88 -11.58 14.21
CA LYS A 93 9.85 -10.41 15.11
C LYS A 93 8.42 -9.90 15.39
N GLY A 94 7.39 -10.52 14.83
CA GLY A 94 5.99 -10.12 15.04
C GLY A 94 5.63 -8.82 14.32
N ALA A 95 6.40 -8.42 13.31
CA ALA A 95 6.16 -7.13 12.64
C ALA A 95 4.86 -7.10 11.83
N LEU A 96 4.28 -8.27 11.59
CA LEU A 96 3.04 -8.47 10.87
C LEU A 96 1.88 -8.86 11.81
N GLU A 97 2.04 -8.71 13.14
CA GLU A 97 0.96 -8.97 14.09
C GLU A 97 0.12 -7.71 14.30
N TRP A 98 -1.19 -7.87 14.08
CA TRP A 98 -2.18 -6.80 14.19
C TRP A 98 -2.86 -6.98 15.55
N ARG A 99 -2.43 -6.17 16.53
CA ARG A 99 -3.12 -5.99 17.81
C ARG A 99 -3.62 -4.56 17.93
#